data_AF-A0A5C7ZNS6-F1
#
_entry.id   AF-A0A5C7ZNS6-F1
#
_cell.length_a   1.000
_cell.length_b   1.000
_cell.length_c   1.000
_cell.angle_alpha   90.00
_cell.angle_beta   90.00
_cell.angle_gamma   90.00
#
_symmetry.space_group_name_H-M   'P 1'
#
loop_
_entity.id
_entity.type
_entity.pdbx_description
1 polymer ?
#
loop_
_entity_poly.entity_id
_entity_poly.type
_entity_poly.pdbx_seq_one_letter_code
_entity_poly.pdbx_strand_id
1 'polypeptide(L)' 'MKQVKLSIQEGAKYLYTKLGEVVTAIQHVATVKGLPMWEVECAIGSGTRRRMIVPARSLMPLPAVA' A
#
# COMPACT_ATOMS: atom_id res chain seq x y z
N MET A 1 19.82 7.58 -11.67
CA MET A 1 19.07 7.18 -10.46
C MET A 1 17.92 6.28 -10.89
N LYS A 2 17.96 4.96 -10.63
CA LYS A 2 16.82 4.07 -10.93
C LYS A 2 15.71 4.40 -9.92
N GLN A 3 14.66 5.10 -10.34
CA GLN A 3 13.41 5.15 -9.57
C GLN A 3 12.88 3.72 -9.48
N VAL A 4 13.04 3.10 -8.32
CA VAL A 4 12.36 1.84 -8.02
C VAL A 4 10.88 2.20 -7.93
N LYS A 5 10.13 2.03 -9.03
CA LYS A 5 8.66 2.04 -9.01
C LYS A 5 8.24 0.86 -8.15
N LEU A 6 8.02 1.10 -6.86
CA LEU A 6 7.33 0.16 -5.99
C LEU A 6 5.88 0.13 -6.44
N SER A 7 5.60 -0.80 -7.33
CA SER A 7 4.29 -0.96 -7.92
C SER A 7 3.41 -1.76 -6.97
N ILE A 8 2.34 -1.15 -6.44
CA ILE A 8 1.22 -1.89 -5.85
C ILE A 8 0.39 -2.56 -6.94
N GLN A 9 -0.31 -3.63 -6.62
CA GLN A 9 -1.24 -4.27 -7.54
C GLN A 9 -2.66 -3.83 -7.18
N GLU A 10 -3.40 -3.30 -8.14
CA GLU A 10 -4.80 -2.92 -7.93
C GLU A 10 -5.63 -4.14 -7.47
N GLY A 11 -6.50 -3.93 -6.49
CA GLY A 11 -7.27 -4.98 -5.81
C GLY A 11 -6.48 -5.79 -4.78
N ALA A 12 -5.16 -5.66 -4.69
CA ALA A 12 -4.37 -6.39 -3.69
C ALA A 12 -4.55 -5.80 -2.29
N LYS A 13 -4.55 -6.68 -1.29
CA LYS A 13 -4.65 -6.33 0.12
C LYS A 13 -3.26 -6.17 0.73
N TYR A 14 -3.09 -5.11 1.51
CA TYR A 14 -1.86 -4.80 2.22
C TYR A 14 -2.19 -4.52 3.69
N LEU A 15 -1.22 -4.72 4.57
CA LEU A 15 -1.33 -4.39 5.99
C LEU A 15 -0.73 -3.00 6.22
N TYR A 16 -1.52 -2.03 6.65
CA TYR A 16 -1.02 -0.73 7.08
C TYR A 16 -0.33 -0.88 8.44
N THR A 17 1.00 -0.72 8.46
CA THR A 17 1.82 -1.08 9.63
C THR A 17 1.53 -0.21 10.85
N LYS A 18 1.12 1.05 10.64
CA LYS A 18 0.89 2.01 11.72
C LYS A 18 -0.36 1.70 12.55
N LEU A 19 -1.42 1.19 11.92
CA LEU A 19 -2.70 0.89 12.58
C LEU A 19 -3.00 -0.61 12.66
N GLY A 20 -2.23 -1.45 11.99
CA GLY A 20 -2.51 -2.88 11.89
C GLY A 20 -3.76 -3.21 11.06
N GLU A 21 -4.25 -2.24 10.28
CA GLU A 21 -5.45 -2.39 9.47
C GLU A 21 -5.13 -2.91 8.07
N VAL A 22 -6.06 -3.66 7.49
CA VAL A 22 -5.94 -4.13 6.11
C VAL A 22 -6.52 -3.10 5.16
N VAL A 23 -5.71 -2.67 4.20
CA VAL A 23 -6.05 -1.69 3.17
C VAL A 23 -6.01 -2.34 1.78
N THR A 24 -6.88 -1.91 0.88
CA THR A 24 -6.92 -2.39 -0.50
C THR A 24 -6.27 -1.37 -1.43
N ALA A 25 -5.36 -1.80 -2.29
CA ALA A 25 -4.83 -0.94 -3.34
C ALA A 25 -5.89 -0.69 -4.40
N ILE A 26 -6.21 0.57 -4.67
CA ILE A 26 -7.27 0.96 -5.61
C ILE A 26 -6.76 1.64 -6.88
N GLN A 27 -5.51 2.14 -6.88
CA GLN A 27 -4.96 2.72 -8.10
C GLN A 27 -3.44 2.89 -8.05
N HIS A 28 -2.79 2.61 -9.18
CA HIS A 28 -1.43 3.06 -9.43
C HIS A 28 -1.42 4.55 -9.73
N VAL A 29 -0.99 5.36 -8.78
CA VAL A 29 -0.89 6.78 -9.02
C VAL A 29 0.55 7.23 -8.82
N ALA A 30 1.05 8.01 -9.78
CA ALA A 30 2.41 8.51 -9.76
C ALA A 30 2.73 9.18 -8.41
N THR A 31 3.98 9.02 -7.96
CA THR A 31 4.49 9.67 -6.76
C THR A 31 4.50 11.18 -6.99
N VAL A 32 3.54 11.89 -6.40
CA VAL A 32 3.45 13.35 -6.46
C VAL A 32 4.07 13.91 -5.18
N LYS A 33 4.93 14.93 -5.30
CA LYS A 33 5.50 15.63 -4.14
C LYS A 33 4.37 16.27 -3.33
N GLY A 34 4.45 16.18 -1.99
CA GLY A 34 3.49 16.82 -1.08
C GLY A 34 2.29 15.97 -0.67
N LEU A 35 2.21 14.70 -1.08
CA LEU A 35 1.14 13.80 -0.65
C LEU A 35 1.55 12.92 0.55
N PRO A 36 0.59 12.57 1.43
CA PRO A 36 0.86 11.65 2.53
C PRO A 36 1.24 10.27 2.00
N MET A 37 2.34 9.73 2.53
CA MET A 37 2.87 8.42 2.17
C MET A 37 2.70 7.47 3.35
N TRP A 38 2.21 6.26 3.10
CA TRP A 38 1.95 5.23 4.10
C TRP A 38 2.88 4.05 3.91
N GLU A 39 3.36 3.51 5.02
CA GLU A 39 4.08 2.25 5.03
C GLU A 39 3.08 1.10 5.11
N VAL A 40 3.16 0.18 4.15
CA VAL A 40 2.32 -1.01 4.10
C VAL A 40 3.17 -2.26 3.92
N GLU A 41 2.72 -3.37 4.48
CA GLU A 41 3.28 -4.70 4.29
C GLU A 41 2.47 -5.45 3.24
N CYS A 42 3.14 -5.90 2.18
CA CYS A 42 2.57 -6.81 1.20
C CYS A 42 2.72 -8.25 1.71
N ALA A 43 1.60 -8.96 1.83
CA ALA A 43 1.61 -10.41 1.99
C ALA A 43 1.81 -11.04 0.59
N ILE A 44 3.05 -11.03 0.10
CA ILE A 44 3.40 -11.84 -1.07
C ILE A 44 3.53 -13.27 -0.56
N GLY A 45 2.66 -14.17 -1.05
CA GLY A 45 2.56 -15.61 -0.77
C GLY A 45 3.54 -16.19 0.27
N SER A 46 2.97 -16.70 1.36
CA SER A 46 3.54 -17.62 2.37
C SER A 46 4.97 -17.42 2.91
N GLY A 47 5.67 -16.31 2.64
CA GLY A 47 7.03 -16.18 3.19
C GLY A 47 7.70 -14.81 3.19
N THR A 48 7.27 -13.84 2.35
CA THR A 48 7.98 -12.56 2.26
C THR A 48 7.07 -11.38 2.60
N ARG A 49 7.16 -10.89 3.85
CA ARG A 49 6.57 -9.60 4.26
C ARG A 49 7.45 -8.49 3.70
N ARG A 50 7.08 -7.95 2.54
CA ARG A 50 7.77 -6.80 1.95
C ARG A 50 7.10 -5.51 2.40
N ARG A 51 7.84 -4.64 3.10
CA ARG A 51 7.43 -3.27 3.42
C ARG A 51 7.62 -2.37 2.22
N MET A 52 6.64 -1.50 1.97
CA MET A 52 6.68 -0.51 0.89
C MET A 52 6.01 0.79 1.35
N ILE A 53 6.53 1.91 0.84
CA ILE A 53 6.00 3.24 1.10
C ILE A 53 5.21 3.67 -0.13
N VAL A 54 3.90 3.90 0.02
CA VAL A 54 2.97 4.18 -1.08
C VAL A 54 2.10 5.40 -0.76
N PRO A 55 1.61 6.16 -1.76
CA PRO A 55 0.71 7.27 -1.50
C PRO A 55 -0.58 6.79 -0.81
N ALA A 56 -1.03 7.49 0.23
CA ALA A 56 -2.25 7.12 0.95
C ALA A 56 -3.48 7.02 0.03
N ARG A 57 -3.57 7.91 -0.97
CA ARG A 57 -4.67 7.94 -1.95
C ARG A 57 -4.74 6.70 -2.86
N SER A 58 -3.66 5.93 -2.93
CA SER A 58 -3.60 4.69 -3.70
C SER A 58 -4.20 3.52 -2.93
N LEU A 59 -4.59 3.75 -1.67
CA LEU A 59 -5.13 2.77 -0.75
C LEU A 59 -6.54 3.20 -0.32
N MET A 60 -7.43 2.22 -0.21
CA MET A 60 -8.74 2.38 0.40
C MET A 60 -8.76 1.56 1.70
N PRO A 61 -9.17 2.14 2.84
CA PRO A 61 -9.49 1.36 4.02
C PRO A 61 -10.50 0.29 3.64
N LEU A 62 -10.31 -0.96 4.08
CA LEU A 62 -11.41 -1.90 3.97
C LEU A 62 -12.58 -1.35 4.81
N PRO A 63 -13.82 -1.39 4.30
CA PRO A 63 -14.97 -1.02 5.11
C PRO A 63 -14.92 -1.90 6.37
N ALA A 64 -14.91 -1.24 7.53
CA ALA A 64 -15.15 -1.93 8.79
C ALA A 64 -16.53 -2.58 8.64
N VAL A 65 -16.55 -3.89 8.43
CA VAL A 65 -17.77 -4.68 8.64
C VAL A 65 -18.12 -4.47 10.12
N ALA A 66 -19.18 -3.70 10.34
CA ALA A 66 -19.83 -3.55 11.64
C ALA A 66 -20.52 -4.85 12.05
#